data_AF-Q6DTK8-F1
#
_entry.id   AF-Q6DTK8-F1
#
_cell.length_a   1.000
_cell.length_b   1.000
_cell.length_c   1.000
_cell.angle_alpha   90.00
_cell.angle_beta   90.00
_cell.angle_gamma   90.00
#
_symmetry.space_group_name_H-M   'P 1'
#
loop_
_entity.id
_entity.type
_entity.pdbx_description
1 polymer ?
#
loop_
_entity_poly.entity_id
_entity_poly.type
_entity_poly.pdbx_seq_one_letter_code
_entity_poly.pdbx_strand_id
1 'polypeptide(L)'
;LGIQKVMEQTFDLLIGKRQRPIHLSFDIDAFDPTLAPATGTPVVGGLTYREGIYITEEIHNTGLLSALDLVEVNPWVAASEEEAKATAVL
;
A
#
# COMPACT_ATOMS: atom_id res chain seq x y z
N LEU A 1 1.13 -2.17 16.99
CA LEU A 1 2.57 -2.11 16.61
C LEU A 1 2.71 -0.92 15.67
N GLY A 2 3.82 -0.18 15.69
CA GLY A 2 4.07 0.85 14.67
C GLY A 2 4.50 0.20 13.34
N ILE A 3 4.31 0.90 12.22
CA ILE A 3 4.55 0.33 10.88
C ILE A 3 6.00 -0.18 10.69
N GLN A 4 6.98 0.52 11.25
CA GLN A 4 8.37 0.08 11.28
C GLN A 4 8.52 -1.35 11.82
N LYS A 5 7.88 -1.63 12.97
CA LYS A 5 8.02 -2.94 13.61
C LYS A 5 7.33 -4.04 12.81
N VAL A 6 6.26 -3.70 12.09
CA VAL A 6 5.56 -4.61 11.18
C VAL A 6 6.46 -4.98 10.01
N MET A 7 7.14 -4.00 9.40
CA MET A 7 8.07 -4.25 8.29
C MET A 7 9.27 -5.11 8.70
N GLU A 8 9.91 -4.80 9.85
CA GLU A 8 11.00 -5.62 10.41
C GLU A 8 10.58 -7.08 10.55
N GLN A 9 9.43 -7.34 11.19
CA GLN A 9 8.91 -8.70 11.39
C GLN A 9 8.56 -9.38 10.07
N THR A 10 8.01 -8.63 9.11
CA THR A 10 7.66 -9.16 7.78
C THR A 10 8.91 -9.62 7.04
N PHE A 11 10.00 -8.85 7.06
CA PHE A 11 11.24 -9.22 6.41
C PHE A 11 11.97 -10.35 7.11
N ASP A 12 11.98 -10.39 8.43
CA ASP A 12 12.54 -11.53 9.19
C ASP A 12 11.89 -12.85 8.77
N LEU A 13 10.57 -12.83 8.56
CA LEU A 13 9.80 -14.00 8.11
C LEU A 13 10.08 -14.38 6.65
N LEU A 14 10.12 -13.40 5.74
CA LEU A 14 10.20 -13.65 4.30
C LEU A 14 11.63 -13.87 3.80
N ILE A 15 12.57 -13.04 4.26
CA ILE A 15 13.93 -12.94 3.71
C ILE A 15 15.03 -13.12 4.75
N GLY A 16 14.70 -13.23 6.05
CA GLY A 16 15.69 -13.34 7.13
C GLY A 16 16.64 -14.55 7.04
N LYS A 17 16.23 -15.63 6.37
CA LYS A 17 17.08 -16.83 6.13
C LYS A 17 17.76 -16.84 4.76
N ARG A 18 17.15 -16.22 3.75
CA ARG A 18 17.63 -16.21 2.37
C ARG A 18 16.94 -15.11 1.58
N GLN A 19 17.72 -14.34 0.83
CA GLN A 19 17.20 -13.41 -0.16
C GLN A 19 16.40 -14.14 -1.24
N ARG A 20 15.28 -13.52 -1.64
CA ARG A 20 14.39 -14.01 -2.70
C ARG A 20 13.61 -12.83 -3.28
N PRO A 21 13.16 -12.91 -4.55
CA PRO A 21 12.24 -11.95 -5.15
C PRO A 21 11.03 -11.65 -4.25
N ILE A 22 10.69 -10.37 -4.12
CA ILE A 22 9.48 -9.88 -3.47
C ILE A 22 8.47 -9.49 -4.54
N HIS A 23 7.24 -9.96 -4.38
CA HIS A 23 6.09 -9.47 -5.11
C HIS A 23 5.23 -8.64 -4.13
N LEU A 24 5.02 -7.36 -4.43
CA LEU A 24 4.13 -6.49 -3.68
C LEU A 24 2.78 -6.39 -4.40
N SER A 25 1.76 -7.04 -3.85
CA SER A 25 0.37 -6.82 -4.27
C SER A 25 -0.24 -5.77 -3.35
N PHE A 26 -0.41 -4.54 -3.86
CA PHE A 26 -0.89 -3.40 -3.09
C PHE A 26 -2.32 -3.04 -3.51
N ASP A 27 -3.25 -3.25 -2.60
CA ASP A 27 -4.63 -2.78 -2.76
C ASP A 27 -4.72 -1.32 -2.30
N ILE A 28 -5.31 -0.43 -3.12
CA ILE A 28 -5.46 0.98 -2.74
C ILE A 28 -6.41 1.14 -1.54
N ASP A 29 -7.32 0.18 -1.32
CA ASP A 29 -8.24 0.19 -0.18
C ASP A 29 -7.57 -0.10 1.17
N ALA A 30 -6.27 -0.45 1.16
CA ALA A 30 -5.47 -0.53 2.38
C ALA A 30 -5.27 0.86 3.02
N PHE A 31 -5.34 1.94 2.24
CA PHE A 31 -5.34 3.30 2.77
C PHE A 31 -6.68 3.65 3.39
N ASP A 32 -6.65 4.55 4.37
CA ASP A 32 -7.91 5.10 4.89
C ASP A 32 -8.72 5.77 3.75
N PRO A 33 -10.06 5.62 3.72
CA PRO A 33 -10.90 6.18 2.66
C PRO A 33 -10.82 7.70 2.52
N THR A 34 -10.34 8.42 3.55
CA THR A 34 -10.06 9.85 3.44
C THR A 34 -8.92 10.19 2.48
N LEU A 35 -8.06 9.21 2.17
CA LEU A 35 -6.97 9.32 1.21
C LEU A 35 -7.37 8.67 -0.12
N ALA A 36 -7.93 7.46 -0.08
CA ALA A 36 -8.31 6.67 -1.26
C ALA A 36 -9.83 6.45 -1.36
N PRO A 37 -10.64 7.49 -1.57
CA PRO A 37 -12.10 7.36 -1.63
C PRO A 37 -12.62 6.58 -2.85
N ALA A 38 -11.85 6.53 -3.95
CA ALA A 38 -12.28 5.92 -5.20
C ALA A 38 -11.90 4.43 -5.27
N THR A 39 -12.46 3.62 -4.37
CA THR A 39 -12.31 2.15 -4.33
C THR A 39 -13.64 1.45 -4.07
N GLY A 40 -13.77 0.19 -4.50
CA GLY A 40 -15.01 -0.60 -4.37
C GLY A 40 -15.39 -0.94 -2.92
N THR A 41 -14.43 -1.03 -2.01
CA THR A 41 -14.62 -1.53 -0.64
C THR A 41 -13.93 -0.64 0.42
N PRO A 42 -14.37 0.62 0.62
CA PRO A 42 -13.72 1.50 1.58
C PRO A 42 -13.94 1.04 3.04
N VAL A 43 -12.85 0.93 3.81
CA VAL A 43 -12.87 0.55 5.24
C VAL A 43 -12.14 1.59 6.08
N VAL A 44 -12.83 2.18 7.06
CA VAL A 44 -12.27 3.22 7.94
C VAL A 44 -11.18 2.67 8.87
N GLY A 45 -10.19 3.53 9.20
CA GLY A 45 -9.06 3.16 10.07
C GLY A 45 -7.95 2.44 9.32
N GLY A 46 -7.83 2.70 8.02
CA GLY A 46 -6.77 2.17 7.16
C GLY A 46 -5.42 2.84 7.40
N LEU A 47 -4.47 2.55 6.50
CA LEU A 47 -3.14 3.15 6.54
C LEU A 47 -3.20 4.66 6.35
N THR A 48 -2.36 5.38 7.08
CA THR A 48 -2.05 6.77 6.74
C THR A 48 -1.14 6.83 5.51
N TYR A 49 -1.13 7.97 4.81
CA TYR A 49 -0.24 8.20 3.66
C TYR A 49 1.22 7.86 3.99
N ARG A 50 1.71 8.33 5.14
CA ARG A 50 3.09 8.11 5.58
C ARG A 50 3.41 6.64 5.82
N GLU A 51 2.46 5.86 6.31
CA GLU A 51 2.67 4.42 6.54
C GLU A 51 2.73 3.66 5.21
N GLY A 52 1.85 3.98 4.26
CA GLY A 52 1.92 3.39 2.91
C GLY A 52 3.23 3.70 2.21
N ILE A 53 3.65 4.97 2.22
CA ILE A 53 4.97 5.36 1.67
C ILE A 53 6.09 4.60 2.39
N TYR A 54 6.07 4.53 3.72
CA TYR A 54 7.07 3.81 4.48
C TYR A 54 7.16 2.32 4.09
N ILE A 55 6.03 1.63 3.86
CA ILE A 55 6.01 0.25 3.36
C ILE A 55 6.75 0.17 2.01
N THR A 56 6.45 1.08 1.08
CA THR A 56 7.06 1.06 -0.26
C THR A 56 8.56 1.39 -0.23
N GLU A 57 8.98 2.33 0.63
CA GLU A 57 10.39 2.68 0.86
C GLU A 57 11.16 1.49 1.42
N GLU A 58 10.61 0.81 2.43
CA GLU A 58 11.25 -0.34 3.05
C GLU A 58 11.36 -1.53 2.08
N ILE A 59 10.33 -1.78 1.26
CA ILE A 59 10.39 -2.80 0.21
C ILE A 59 11.44 -2.43 -0.83
N HIS A 60 11.52 -1.16 -1.25
CA HIS A 60 12.57 -0.67 -2.14
C HIS A 60 13.97 -0.89 -1.55
N ASN A 61 14.16 -0.57 -0.26
CA ASN A 61 15.43 -0.71 0.46
C ASN A 61 15.94 -2.15 0.50
N THR A 62 15.06 -3.16 0.37
CA THR A 62 15.51 -4.56 0.25
C THR A 62 16.30 -4.84 -1.02
N GLY A 63 16.08 -4.08 -2.10
CA GLY A 63 16.63 -4.35 -3.44
C GLY A 63 16.09 -5.63 -4.08
N LEU A 64 15.01 -6.22 -3.54
CA LEU A 64 14.48 -7.53 -3.95
C LEU A 64 13.11 -7.45 -4.63
N LEU A 65 12.51 -6.27 -4.78
CA LEU A 65 11.24 -6.09 -5.47
C LEU A 65 11.37 -6.54 -6.94
N SER A 66 10.55 -7.50 -7.34
CA SER A 66 10.58 -8.08 -8.69
C SER A 66 9.27 -7.90 -9.46
N ALA A 67 8.17 -7.69 -8.75
CA ALA A 67 6.86 -7.39 -9.32
C ALA A 67 6.07 -6.50 -8.35
N LEU A 68 5.18 -5.68 -8.89
CA LEU A 68 4.26 -4.85 -8.13
C LEU A 68 2.91 -4.82 -8.86
N ASP A 69 1.85 -5.12 -8.13
CA ASP A 69 0.47 -4.91 -8.56
C ASP A 69 -0.11 -3.75 -7.73
N LEU A 70 -0.74 -2.78 -8.39
CA LEU A 70 -1.53 -1.72 -7.76
C LEU A 70 -2.97 -1.85 -8.27
N VAL A 71 -3.88 -2.19 -7.36
CA VAL A 71 -5.23 -2.66 -7.71
C VAL A 71 -6.34 -1.88 -7.00
N GLU A 72 -7.58 -2.14 -7.41
CA GLU A 72 -8.83 -1.59 -6.86
C GLU A 72 -9.01 -0.06 -6.92
N VAL A 73 -8.22 0.64 -7.73
CA VAL A 73 -8.54 2.02 -8.11
C VAL A 73 -9.77 2.03 -9.03
N ASN A 74 -10.87 2.58 -8.54
CA ASN A 74 -12.14 2.66 -9.26
C ASN A 74 -12.69 4.10 -9.30
N PRO A 75 -12.38 4.87 -10.37
CA PRO A 75 -12.85 6.25 -10.51
C PRO A 75 -14.37 6.42 -10.55
N TRP A 76 -15.12 5.36 -10.88
CA TRP A 76 -16.57 5.43 -11.09
C TRP A 76 -17.37 5.48 -9.78
N VAL A 77 -16.76 5.09 -8.66
CA VAL A 77 -17.42 5.15 -7.34
C VAL A 77 -17.10 6.42 -6.57
N ALA A 78 -16.20 7.27 -7.08
CA ALA A 78 -15.88 8.56 -6.49
C ALA A 78 -17.10 9.51 -6.54
N ALA A 79 -17.32 10.30 -5.48
CA ALA A 79 -18.41 11.28 -5.44
C ALA A 79 -18.11 12.52 -6.29
N SER A 80 -16.84 12.75 -6.63
CA SER A 80 -16.40 13.87 -7.46
C SER A 80 -15.16 13.53 -8.29
N GLU A 81 -14.89 14.37 -9.31
CA GLU A 81 -13.63 14.29 -10.07
C GLU A 81 -12.40 14.53 -9.19
N GLU A 82 -12.53 15.34 -8.14
CA GLU A 82 -11.46 15.61 -7.19
C GLU A 82 -11.09 14.37 -6.37
N GLU A 83 -12.08 13.62 -5.89
CA GLU A 83 -11.85 12.36 -5.16
C GLU A 83 -11.26 11.26 -6.06
N ALA A 84 -11.73 11.16 -7.30
CA ALA A 84 -11.15 10.24 -8.29
C ALA A 84 -9.68 10.57 -8.54
N LYS A 85 -9.35 11.86 -8.70
CA LYS A 85 -7.96 12.31 -8.86
C LYS A 85 -7.15 12.07 -7.60
N ALA A 86 -7.66 12.37 -6.41
CA ALA A 86 -6.97 12.17 -5.14
C ALA A 86 -6.51 10.71 -4.98
N THR A 87 -7.36 9.74 -5.34
CA THR A 87 -7.01 8.31 -5.29
C THR A 87 -5.98 7.92 -6.36
N ALA A 88 -6.07 8.51 -7.56
CA ALA A 88 -5.17 8.17 -8.67
C ALA A 88 -3.77 8.78 -8.55
N VAL A 89 -3.59 9.83 -7.74
CA VAL A 89 -2.31 10.54 -7.56
C VAL A 89 -1.65 10.29 -6.19
N LEU A 90 -2.22 9.36 -5.43
CA LEU A 90 -1.71 8.87 -4.16
C LEU A 90 -0.35 8.19 -4.35
#